data_AF-A0A1Z9YZ61-F1
#
_entry.id   AF-A0A1Z9YZ61-F1
#
_cell.length_a   1.000
_cell.length_b   1.000
_cell.length_c   1.000
_cell.angle_alpha   90.00
_cell.angle_beta   90.00
_cell.angle_gamma   90.00
#
_symmetry.space_group_name_H-M   'P 1'
#
loop_
_entity.id
_entity.type
_entity.pdbx_description
1 polymer ?
#
loop_
_entity_poly.entity_id
_entity_poly.type
_entity_poly.pdbx_seq_one_letter_code
_entity_poly.pdbx_strand_id
1 'polypeptide(L)'
;MNEKSNKPDYTGKIYYLLKSKFDENYEDLNKLSSFFVVFGVIALFFSGGDSSYQYIWYLIAMVVMFIMIVFNAVKAIYPLEQFLKIPMTKFLLSIFFTTTVVYSAAQVNIKLNEIFYISGSNFKYGVFFGSIIYFVNHIVSILLYIVALIIFYIFFDYIVDAYKTEKLEYGGEKSYWKFEFNKKLWYLIVFLLYMLGLWHLNNVALDNKSINYKLFILAVKFDFDSKHRCSNVEDYYSVIYIDPSKERVLVNTSFTIDKSIFGNNKENINAFNQRINSYRERFVVKECQYEKN
;
A
#
# COMPACT_ATOMS: atom_id res chain seq x y z
N MET A 1 58.02 -34.85 -23.36
CA MET A 1 57.20 -33.80 -23.97
C MET A 1 55.75 -34.21 -23.83
N ASN A 2 54.99 -33.60 -22.92
CA ASN A 2 53.56 -33.84 -22.76
C ASN A 2 52.81 -32.63 -23.33
N GLU A 3 52.29 -32.77 -24.54
CA GLU A 3 51.33 -31.82 -25.13
C GLU A 3 50.04 -31.89 -24.32
N LYS A 4 49.84 -30.93 -23.40
CA LYS A 4 48.53 -30.66 -22.83
C LYS A 4 47.65 -30.11 -23.95
N SER A 5 46.75 -30.95 -24.46
CA SER A 5 45.71 -30.56 -25.41
C SER A 5 44.95 -29.35 -24.87
N ASN A 6 45.10 -28.21 -25.55
CA ASN A 6 44.45 -26.96 -25.20
C ASN A 6 42.99 -27.05 -25.65
N LYS A 7 42.14 -27.73 -24.85
CA LYS A 7 40.69 -27.80 -25.13
C LYS A 7 40.11 -26.40 -24.89
N PRO A 8 39.39 -25.81 -25.86
CA PRO A 8 38.79 -24.50 -25.69
C PRO A 8 37.79 -24.53 -24.54
N ASP A 9 37.86 -23.56 -23.63
CA ASP A 9 36.91 -23.41 -22.52
C ASP A 9 35.59 -22.82 -23.04
N TYR A 10 34.78 -23.71 -23.64
CA TYR A 10 33.44 -23.38 -24.12
C TYR A 10 32.50 -22.98 -22.98
N THR A 11 32.72 -23.50 -21.78
CA THR A 11 31.88 -23.25 -20.59
C THR A 11 32.05 -21.81 -20.11
N GLY A 12 33.29 -21.33 -20.02
CA GLY A 12 33.59 -19.92 -19.72
C GLY A 12 33.02 -18.99 -20.77
N LYS A 13 33.12 -19.35 -22.05
CA LYS A 13 32.59 -18.53 -23.16
C LYS A 13 31.07 -18.44 -23.17
N ILE A 14 30.38 -19.56 -22.86
CA ILE A 14 28.92 -19.61 -22.70
C ILE A 14 28.49 -18.81 -21.46
N TYR A 15 29.21 -18.92 -20.34
CA TYR A 15 28.96 -18.14 -19.13
C TYR A 15 29.07 -16.64 -19.38
N TYR A 16 30.12 -16.17 -20.06
CA TYR A 16 30.29 -14.74 -20.38
C TYR A 16 29.28 -14.23 -21.40
N LEU A 17 28.89 -15.05 -22.40
CA LEU A 17 27.84 -14.70 -23.37
C LEU A 17 26.45 -14.64 -22.73
N LEU A 18 26.15 -15.52 -21.77
CA LEU A 18 24.92 -15.44 -21.00
C LEU A 18 24.96 -14.22 -20.07
N LYS A 19 26.06 -14.03 -19.33
CA LYS A 19 26.24 -12.88 -18.43
C LYS A 19 26.13 -11.54 -19.15
N SER A 20 26.76 -11.36 -20.31
CA SER A 20 26.67 -10.12 -21.08
C SER A 20 25.28 -9.87 -21.68
N LYS A 21 24.45 -10.91 -21.79
CA LYS A 21 23.07 -10.81 -22.27
C LYS A 21 22.08 -10.53 -21.13
N PHE A 22 22.49 -10.74 -19.87
CA PHE A 22 21.69 -10.50 -18.66
C PHE A 22 22.12 -9.27 -17.87
N ASP A 23 23.38 -8.82 -17.99
CA ASP A 23 23.86 -7.53 -17.46
C ASP A 23 23.46 -6.40 -18.44
N GLU A 24 22.17 -6.13 -18.60
CA GLU A 24 21.75 -4.81 -19.09
C GLU A 24 22.22 -3.77 -18.07
N ASN A 25 22.86 -2.69 -18.53
CA ASN A 25 23.50 -1.71 -17.67
C ASN A 25 22.44 -0.90 -16.89
N TYR A 26 22.01 -1.41 -15.73
CA TYR A 26 21.00 -0.79 -14.85
C TYR A 26 21.52 0.45 -14.09
N GLU A 27 22.63 1.05 -14.51
CA GLU A 27 23.29 2.14 -13.79
C GLU A 27 22.39 3.38 -13.68
N ASP A 28 21.71 3.75 -14.76
CA ASP A 28 20.75 4.86 -14.77
C ASP A 28 19.49 4.54 -13.97
N LEU A 29 19.11 3.26 -13.93
CA LEU A 29 17.96 2.78 -13.14
C LEU A 29 18.26 2.77 -11.64
N ASN A 30 19.48 2.39 -11.25
CA ASN A 30 19.97 2.45 -9.87
C ASN A 30 20.10 3.90 -9.41
N LYS A 31 20.53 4.82 -10.28
CA LYS A 31 20.54 6.27 -9.99
C LYS A 31 19.12 6.80 -9.80
N LEU A 32 18.18 6.42 -10.66
CA LEU A 32 16.76 6.81 -10.56
C LEU A 32 16.09 6.23 -9.29
N SER A 33 16.30 4.94 -9.00
CA SER A 33 15.82 4.27 -7.79
C SER A 33 16.38 4.93 -6.52
N SER A 34 17.68 5.21 -6.50
CA SER A 34 18.34 5.89 -5.37
C SER A 34 17.80 7.31 -5.17
N PHE A 35 17.56 8.07 -6.26
CA PHE A 35 16.95 9.39 -6.20
C PHE A 35 15.54 9.35 -5.58
N PHE A 36 14.70 8.38 -5.97
CA PHE A 36 13.36 8.26 -5.43
C PHE A 36 13.30 7.67 -4.02
N VAL A 37 14.22 6.77 -3.64
CA VAL A 37 14.37 6.33 -2.23
C VAL A 37 14.74 7.51 -1.35
N VAL A 38 15.70 8.34 -1.77
CA VAL A 38 16.06 9.58 -1.06
C VAL A 38 14.87 10.54 -1.03
N PHE A 39 14.14 10.70 -2.14
CA PHE A 39 12.93 11.52 -2.20
C PHE A 39 11.81 11.00 -1.30
N GLY A 40 11.62 9.68 -1.22
CA GLY A 40 10.64 9.02 -0.36
C GLY A 40 10.98 9.14 1.13
N VAL A 41 12.27 9.03 1.48
CA VAL A 41 12.77 9.30 2.83
C VAL A 41 12.57 10.78 3.19
N ILE A 42 12.91 11.70 2.28
CA ILE A 42 12.64 13.14 2.43
C ILE A 42 11.14 13.37 2.64
N ALA A 43 10.29 12.80 1.79
CA ALA A 43 8.83 12.93 1.91
C ALA A 43 8.28 12.36 3.22
N LEU A 44 8.85 11.27 3.75
CA LEU A 44 8.52 10.75 5.08
C LEU A 44 8.83 11.77 6.19
N PHE A 45 9.99 12.43 6.13
CA PHE A 45 10.38 13.47 7.09
C PHE A 45 9.55 14.75 6.97
N PHE A 46 9.07 15.09 5.76
CA PHE A 46 8.21 16.26 5.52
C PHE A 46 6.70 15.98 5.61
N SER A 47 6.28 14.73 5.90
CA SER A 47 4.85 14.36 6.01
C SER A 47 4.14 14.83 7.29
N GLY A 48 4.87 15.48 8.22
CA GLY A 48 4.34 15.99 9.48
C GLY A 48 3.59 17.34 9.39
N GLY A 49 3.35 17.87 8.19
CA GLY A 49 2.66 19.15 8.00
C GLY A 49 1.14 19.02 7.88
N ASP A 50 0.40 19.92 8.53
CA ASP A 50 -1.07 20.01 8.62
C ASP A 50 -1.81 20.24 7.28
N SER A 51 -1.11 20.29 6.14
CA SER A 51 -1.73 20.67 4.87
C SER A 51 -2.23 19.45 4.08
N SER A 52 -3.53 19.44 3.77
CA SER A 52 -4.23 18.39 3.02
C SER A 52 -3.60 18.07 1.65
N TYR A 53 -2.89 19.01 1.03
CA TYR A 53 -2.20 18.82 -0.24
C TYR A 53 -0.92 17.99 -0.12
N GLN A 54 -0.18 18.09 0.98
CA GLN A 54 1.05 17.31 1.19
C GLN A 54 0.76 15.80 1.25
N TYR A 55 -0.38 15.41 1.84
CA TYR A 55 -0.80 14.01 1.90
C TYR A 55 -1.18 13.43 0.53
N ILE A 56 -1.81 14.23 -0.35
CA ILE A 56 -2.15 13.78 -1.70
C ILE A 56 -0.88 13.59 -2.54
N TRP A 57 0.07 14.54 -2.47
CA TRP A 57 1.36 14.39 -3.14
C TRP A 57 2.18 13.21 -2.61
N TYR A 58 2.12 12.97 -1.29
CA TYR A 58 2.72 11.78 -0.68
C TYR A 58 2.10 10.48 -1.23
N LEU A 59 0.77 10.39 -1.30
CA LEU A 59 0.10 9.22 -1.88
C LEU A 59 0.46 9.00 -3.35
N ILE A 60 0.47 10.06 -4.16
CA ILE A 60 0.86 9.98 -5.58
C ILE A 60 2.33 9.54 -5.71
N ALA A 61 3.24 10.14 -4.93
CA ALA A 61 4.66 9.78 -4.94
C ALA A 61 4.87 8.32 -4.53
N MET A 62 4.14 7.84 -3.52
CA MET A 62 4.20 6.44 -3.08
C MET A 62 3.63 5.47 -4.12
N VAL A 63 2.54 5.83 -4.80
CA VAL A 63 1.97 5.00 -5.90
C VAL A 63 2.95 4.94 -7.07
N VAL A 64 3.57 6.05 -7.45
CA VAL A 64 4.58 6.10 -8.51
C VAL A 64 5.80 5.28 -8.12
N MET A 65 6.32 5.45 -6.89
CA MET A 65 7.40 4.61 -6.37
C MET A 65 7.03 3.14 -6.37
N PHE A 66 5.82 2.79 -5.96
CA PHE A 66 5.36 1.42 -5.96
C PHE A 66 5.32 0.83 -7.37
N ILE A 67 4.74 1.54 -8.35
CA ILE A 67 4.70 1.10 -9.75
C ILE A 67 6.12 0.92 -10.28
N MET A 68 7.03 1.85 -9.98
CA MET A 68 8.43 1.76 -10.40
C MET A 68 9.17 0.60 -9.74
N ILE A 69 8.97 0.36 -8.44
CA ILE A 69 9.58 -0.76 -7.72
C ILE A 69 9.07 -2.08 -8.27
N VAL A 70 7.76 -2.21 -8.51
CA VAL A 70 7.18 -3.42 -9.10
C VAL A 70 7.68 -3.63 -10.52
N PHE A 71 7.66 -2.58 -11.35
CA PHE A 71 8.14 -2.67 -12.73
C PHE A 71 9.62 -3.02 -12.79
N ASN A 72 10.44 -2.43 -11.93
CA ASN A 72 11.87 -2.71 -11.84
C ASN A 72 12.14 -4.10 -11.26
N ALA A 73 11.39 -4.55 -10.26
CA ALA A 73 11.49 -5.91 -9.73
C ALA A 73 11.12 -6.94 -10.79
N VAL A 74 10.08 -6.67 -11.58
CA VAL A 74 9.67 -7.50 -12.71
C VAL A 74 10.76 -7.61 -13.76
N LYS A 75 11.39 -6.49 -14.14
CA LYS A 75 12.47 -6.49 -15.15
C LYS A 75 13.79 -7.05 -14.63
N ALA A 76 14.11 -6.84 -13.35
CA ALA A 76 15.36 -7.32 -12.76
C ALA A 76 15.34 -8.83 -12.51
N ILE A 77 14.17 -9.43 -12.29
CA ILE A 77 14.02 -10.86 -12.04
C ILE A 77 13.60 -11.53 -13.36
N TYR A 78 14.58 -12.01 -14.14
CA TYR A 78 14.32 -12.65 -15.43
C TYR A 78 13.24 -13.77 -15.39
N PRO A 79 13.23 -14.68 -14.38
CA PRO A 79 12.13 -15.65 -14.27
C PRO A 79 10.75 -15.00 -14.13
N LEU A 80 10.64 -13.88 -13.40
CA LEU A 80 9.39 -13.15 -13.20
C LEU A 80 8.95 -12.44 -14.49
N GLU A 81 9.89 -11.84 -15.22
CA GLU A 81 9.61 -11.23 -16.53
C GLU A 81 9.09 -12.28 -17.53
N GLN A 82 9.74 -13.44 -17.60
CA GLN A 82 9.30 -14.54 -18.46
C GLN A 82 7.95 -15.10 -18.01
N PHE A 83 7.74 -15.25 -16.69
CA PHE A 83 6.47 -15.70 -16.14
C PHE A 83 5.32 -14.76 -16.49
N LEU A 84 5.54 -13.45 -16.49
CA LEU A 84 4.55 -12.44 -16.85
C LEU A 84 4.28 -12.33 -18.36
N LYS A 85 5.20 -12.82 -19.22
CA LYS A 85 4.96 -12.92 -20.67
C LYS A 85 3.96 -14.03 -21.01
N ILE A 86 3.83 -15.04 -20.16
CA ILE A 86 2.91 -16.17 -20.37
C ILE A 86 1.45 -15.68 -20.33
N PRO A 87 0.63 -15.96 -21.36
CA PRO A 87 -0.77 -15.52 -21.41
C PRO A 87 -1.61 -15.97 -20.21
N MET A 88 -1.39 -17.21 -19.74
CA MET A 88 -2.09 -17.75 -18.57
C MET A 88 -1.80 -16.95 -17.30
N THR A 89 -0.56 -16.51 -17.10
CA THR A 89 -0.19 -15.67 -15.95
C THR A 89 -0.94 -14.34 -15.99
N LYS A 90 -1.04 -13.71 -17.16
CA LYS A 90 -1.78 -12.45 -17.34
C LYS A 90 -3.26 -12.63 -17.01
N PHE A 91 -3.85 -13.74 -17.46
CA PHE A 91 -5.23 -14.09 -17.15
C PHE A 91 -5.46 -14.28 -15.63
N LEU A 92 -4.60 -15.05 -14.96
CA LEU A 92 -4.68 -15.27 -13.52
C LEU A 92 -4.49 -13.97 -12.72
N LEU A 93 -3.55 -13.11 -13.13
CA LEU A 93 -3.37 -11.79 -12.52
C LEU A 93 -4.61 -10.91 -12.70
N SER A 94 -5.22 -10.93 -13.89
CA SER A 94 -6.45 -10.17 -14.14
C SER A 94 -7.59 -10.62 -13.21
N ILE A 95 -7.78 -11.94 -13.03
CA ILE A 95 -8.73 -12.49 -12.07
C ILE A 95 -8.38 -12.02 -10.66
N PHE A 96 -7.13 -12.19 -10.24
CA PHE A 96 -6.66 -11.80 -8.91
C PHE A 96 -6.96 -10.32 -8.62
N PHE A 97 -6.61 -9.41 -9.52
CA PHE A 97 -6.87 -7.98 -9.37
C PHE A 97 -8.36 -7.68 -9.32
N THR A 98 -9.15 -8.27 -10.22
CA THR A 98 -10.60 -8.06 -10.28
C THR A 98 -11.28 -8.54 -9.00
N THR A 99 -10.96 -9.75 -8.54
CA THR A 99 -11.47 -10.31 -7.28
C THR A 99 -11.07 -9.45 -6.09
N THR A 100 -9.82 -8.95 -6.05
CA THR A 100 -9.35 -8.09 -4.96
C THR A 100 -10.11 -6.75 -4.92
N VAL A 101 -10.40 -6.15 -6.08
CA VAL A 101 -11.22 -4.93 -6.17
C VAL A 101 -12.65 -5.18 -5.65
N VAL A 102 -13.29 -6.26 -6.10
CA VAL A 102 -14.64 -6.63 -5.65
C VAL A 102 -14.67 -6.92 -4.15
N TYR A 103 -13.69 -7.67 -3.65
CA TYR A 103 -13.54 -7.96 -2.23
C TYR A 103 -13.38 -6.68 -1.40
N SER A 104 -12.56 -5.73 -1.88
CA SER A 104 -12.35 -4.44 -1.21
C SER A 104 -13.66 -3.65 -1.08
N ALA A 105 -14.46 -3.60 -2.15
CA ALA A 105 -15.78 -2.96 -2.12
C ALA A 105 -16.75 -3.64 -1.16
N ALA A 106 -16.76 -4.97 -1.12
CA ALA A 106 -17.58 -5.73 -0.17
C ALA A 106 -17.19 -5.43 1.29
N GLN A 107 -15.89 -5.41 1.60
CA GLN A 107 -15.40 -5.10 2.96
C GLN A 107 -15.75 -3.68 3.40
N VAL A 108 -15.66 -2.72 2.49
CA VAL A 108 -16.03 -1.32 2.78
C VAL A 108 -17.53 -1.19 3.04
N ASN A 109 -18.37 -1.87 2.25
CA ASN A 109 -19.81 -1.91 2.50
C ASN A 109 -20.14 -2.44 3.89
N ILE A 110 -19.48 -3.51 4.33
CA ILE A 110 -19.66 -4.10 5.66
C ILE A 110 -19.26 -3.08 6.74
N LYS A 111 -18.08 -2.46 6.61
CA LYS A 111 -17.60 -1.46 7.57
C LYS A 111 -18.50 -0.23 7.66
N LEU A 112 -18.99 0.29 6.53
CA LEU A 112 -19.92 1.43 6.53
C LEU A 112 -21.26 1.06 7.17
N ASN A 113 -21.74 -0.17 6.96
CA ASN A 113 -22.91 -0.68 7.67
C ASN A 113 -22.67 -0.76 9.18
N GLU A 114 -21.52 -1.26 9.63
CA GLU A 114 -21.18 -1.28 11.06
C GLU A 114 -21.13 0.13 11.70
N ILE A 115 -20.65 1.12 10.94
CA ILE A 115 -20.50 2.51 11.38
C ILE A 115 -21.87 3.21 11.48
N PHE A 116 -22.71 3.09 10.43
CA PHE A 116 -23.95 3.88 10.29
C PHE A 116 -25.26 3.10 10.46
N TYR A 117 -25.21 1.77 10.62
CA TYR A 117 -26.37 0.87 10.74
C TYR A 117 -27.39 0.93 9.59
N ILE A 118 -26.96 1.41 8.44
CA ILE A 118 -27.72 1.36 7.20
C ILE A 118 -26.89 0.62 6.15
N SER A 119 -27.53 0.17 5.07
CA SER A 119 -26.81 -0.51 4.00
C SER A 119 -25.65 0.35 3.48
N GLY A 120 -24.44 -0.22 3.47
CA GLY A 120 -23.24 0.42 2.94
C GLY A 120 -23.39 0.91 1.49
N SER A 121 -24.28 0.26 0.73
CA SER A 121 -24.60 0.61 -0.67
C SER A 121 -25.10 2.05 -0.86
N ASN A 122 -25.59 2.68 0.20
CA ASN A 122 -26.11 4.04 0.16
C ASN A 122 -24.98 5.07 0.04
N PHE A 123 -23.76 4.72 0.46
CA PHE A 123 -22.58 5.58 0.46
C PHE A 123 -21.76 5.41 -0.83
N LYS A 124 -22.19 6.04 -1.93
CA LYS A 124 -21.54 5.86 -3.24
C LYS A 124 -20.07 6.23 -3.25
N TYR A 125 -19.74 7.43 -2.75
CA TYR A 125 -18.37 7.93 -2.72
C TYR A 125 -17.56 7.29 -1.59
N GLY A 126 -18.17 7.06 -0.42
CA GLY A 126 -17.56 6.33 0.68
C GLY A 126 -17.14 4.92 0.28
N VAL A 127 -17.99 4.20 -0.45
CA VAL A 127 -17.65 2.89 -1.01
C VAL A 127 -16.56 3.01 -2.07
N PHE A 128 -16.67 3.93 -3.03
CA PHE A 128 -15.66 4.08 -4.09
C PHE A 128 -14.26 4.39 -3.54
N PHE A 129 -14.11 5.49 -2.79
CA PHE A 129 -12.81 5.89 -2.24
C PHE A 129 -12.33 4.94 -1.15
N GLY A 130 -13.25 4.43 -0.34
CA GLY A 130 -12.94 3.40 0.66
C GLY A 130 -12.38 2.13 0.05
N SER A 131 -12.92 1.70 -1.10
CA SER A 131 -12.46 0.50 -1.81
C SER A 131 -11.02 0.67 -2.30
N ILE A 132 -10.65 1.87 -2.76
CA ILE A 132 -9.27 2.18 -3.15
C ILE A 132 -8.35 2.08 -1.93
N ILE A 133 -8.72 2.66 -0.79
CA ILE A 133 -7.92 2.60 0.45
C ILE A 133 -7.75 1.14 0.90
N TYR A 134 -8.83 0.35 0.91
CA TYR A 134 -8.81 -1.04 1.35
C TYR A 134 -8.02 -1.94 0.38
N PHE A 135 -8.13 -1.69 -0.92
CA PHE A 135 -7.33 -2.35 -1.95
C PHE A 135 -5.84 -2.08 -1.75
N VAL A 136 -5.45 -0.82 -1.56
CA VAL A 136 -4.05 -0.44 -1.29
C VAL A 136 -3.56 -1.11 0.00
N ASN A 137 -4.36 -1.13 1.07
CA ASN A 137 -4.01 -1.83 2.31
C ASN A 137 -3.70 -3.31 2.07
N HIS A 138 -4.54 -4.00 1.29
CA HIS A 138 -4.34 -5.41 0.98
C HIS A 138 -3.06 -5.65 0.18
N ILE A 139 -2.79 -4.82 -0.84
CA ILE A 139 -1.57 -4.90 -1.64
C ILE A 139 -0.32 -4.61 -0.80
N VAL A 140 -0.35 -3.57 0.03
CA VAL A 140 0.77 -3.23 0.95
C VAL A 140 1.05 -4.36 1.92
N SER A 141 0.01 -4.97 2.50
CA SER A 141 0.15 -6.15 3.36
C SER A 141 0.82 -7.32 2.64
N ILE A 142 0.41 -7.63 1.40
CA ILE A 142 1.05 -8.71 0.61
C ILE A 142 2.53 -8.39 0.33
N LEU A 143 2.83 -7.14 -0.05
CA LEU A 143 4.19 -6.71 -0.36
C LEU A 143 5.10 -6.80 0.86
N LEU A 144 4.60 -6.49 2.06
CA LEU A 144 5.36 -6.65 3.30
C LEU A 144 5.87 -8.09 3.45
N TYR A 145 5.02 -9.08 3.23
CA TYR A 145 5.42 -10.50 3.30
C TYR A 145 6.43 -10.86 2.20
N ILE A 146 6.22 -10.40 0.97
CA ILE A 146 7.14 -10.66 -0.15
C ILE A 146 8.52 -10.06 0.13
N VAL A 147 8.57 -8.79 0.55
CA VAL A 147 9.83 -8.10 0.88
C VAL A 147 10.53 -8.79 2.05
N ALA A 148 9.79 -9.23 3.08
CA ALA A 148 10.35 -9.99 4.19
C ALA A 148 11.01 -11.30 3.72
N LEU A 149 10.38 -12.03 2.79
CA LEU A 149 10.97 -13.23 2.19
C LEU A 149 12.24 -12.93 1.39
N ILE A 150 12.26 -11.83 0.63
CA ILE A 150 13.44 -11.39 -0.14
C ILE A 150 14.59 -11.04 0.81
N ILE A 151 14.32 -10.29 1.89
CA ILE A 151 15.32 -9.95 2.92
C ILE A 151 15.87 -11.24 3.53
N PHE A 152 15.00 -12.18 3.90
CA PHE A 152 15.41 -13.46 4.46
C PHE A 152 16.31 -14.24 3.51
N TYR A 153 15.96 -14.29 2.23
CA TYR A 153 16.78 -14.94 1.20
C TYR A 153 18.16 -14.29 1.05
N ILE A 154 18.23 -12.95 0.90
CA ILE A 154 19.49 -12.22 0.76
C ILE A 154 20.36 -12.39 2.00
N PHE A 155 19.76 -12.36 3.19
CA PHE A 155 20.46 -12.54 4.45
C PHE A 155 21.04 -13.96 4.57
N PHE A 156 20.26 -14.98 4.24
CA PHE A 156 20.72 -16.36 4.26
C PHE A 156 21.85 -16.60 3.25
N ASP A 157 21.70 -16.09 2.02
CA ASP A 157 22.71 -16.16 0.97
C ASP A 157 24.01 -15.45 1.40
N TYR A 158 23.91 -14.30 2.07
CA TYR A 158 25.06 -13.60 2.65
C TYR A 158 25.77 -14.43 3.73
N ILE A 159 25.03 -15.08 4.63
CA ILE A 159 25.60 -15.96 5.65
C ILE A 159 26.32 -17.16 5.02
N VAL A 160 25.70 -17.81 4.04
CA VAL A 160 26.29 -18.97 3.35
C VAL A 160 27.60 -18.59 2.65
N ASP A 161 27.65 -17.42 2.01
CA ASP A 161 28.87 -16.94 1.38
C ASP A 161 29.95 -16.58 2.40
N ALA A 162 29.60 -15.92 3.50
CA ALA A 162 30.55 -15.64 4.58
C ALA A 162 31.17 -16.94 5.12
N TYR A 163 30.35 -17.97 5.35
CA TYR A 163 30.81 -19.28 5.81
C TYR A 163 31.71 -20.00 4.80
N LYS A 164 31.39 -19.93 3.49
CA LYS A 164 32.24 -20.52 2.45
C LYS A 164 33.60 -19.84 2.36
N THR A 165 33.63 -18.51 2.40
CA THR A 165 34.87 -17.72 2.36
C THR A 165 35.75 -18.04 3.57
N GLU A 166 35.17 -18.13 4.76
CA GLU A 166 35.89 -18.51 5.98
C GLU A 166 36.52 -19.91 5.89
N LYS A 167 35.74 -20.90 5.40
CA LYS A 167 36.23 -22.27 5.21
C LYS A 167 37.37 -22.36 4.19
N LEU A 168 37.36 -21.50 3.16
CA LEU A 168 38.37 -21.48 2.10
C LEU A 168 39.64 -20.71 2.48
N GLU A 169 39.53 -19.61 3.22
CA GLU A 169 40.68 -18.76 3.56
C GLU A 169 41.40 -19.17 4.86
N TYR A 170 40.70 -19.73 5.85
CA TYR A 170 41.26 -19.93 7.20
C TYR A 170 41.30 -21.39 7.67
N GLY A 171 41.00 -22.35 6.78
CA GLY A 171 41.12 -23.79 7.10
C GLY A 171 40.24 -24.29 8.24
N GLY A 172 39.29 -23.48 8.72
CA GLY A 172 38.35 -23.82 9.80
C GLY A 172 38.88 -23.69 11.23
N GLU A 173 40.09 -23.18 11.46
CA GLU A 173 40.70 -23.15 12.81
C GLU A 173 40.41 -21.88 13.63
N LYS A 174 39.99 -20.77 13.01
CA LYS A 174 39.55 -19.57 13.73
C LYS A 174 38.40 -18.87 13.02
N SER A 175 37.24 -18.81 13.69
CA SER A 175 36.05 -18.17 13.15
C SER A 175 36.03 -16.66 13.39
N TYR A 176 36.57 -15.92 12.43
CA TYR A 176 36.36 -14.48 12.38
C TYR A 176 35.28 -14.21 11.34
N TRP A 177 34.07 -13.91 11.82
CA TRP A 177 32.99 -13.38 10.99
C TRP A 177 33.42 -12.03 10.41
N LYS A 178 34.06 -12.04 9.24
CA LYS A 178 34.46 -10.82 8.56
C LYS A 178 33.27 -10.28 7.77
N PHE A 179 32.55 -9.34 8.38
CA PHE A 179 31.48 -8.62 7.69
C PHE A 179 32.10 -7.63 6.69
N GLU A 180 32.13 -8.02 5.42
CA GLU A 180 32.59 -7.15 4.35
C GLU A 180 31.42 -6.41 3.71
N PHE A 181 31.56 -5.09 3.60
CA PHE A 181 30.55 -4.26 2.95
C PHE A 181 30.54 -4.54 1.45
N ASN A 182 29.55 -5.30 0.98
CA ASN A 182 29.41 -5.71 -0.41
C ASN A 182 28.04 -5.33 -0.98
N LYS A 183 27.83 -5.58 -2.27
CA LYS A 183 26.56 -5.28 -2.96
C LYS A 183 25.34 -5.94 -2.29
N LYS A 184 25.50 -7.15 -1.73
CA LYS A 184 24.42 -7.89 -1.05
C LYS A 184 24.01 -7.19 0.25
N LEU A 185 24.99 -6.76 1.05
CA LEU A 185 24.77 -6.01 2.27
C LEU A 185 24.10 -4.65 1.98
N TRP A 186 24.50 -3.98 0.89
CA TRP A 186 23.82 -2.76 0.43
C TRP A 186 22.36 -3.01 0.05
N TYR A 187 22.06 -4.06 -0.72
CA TYR A 187 20.67 -4.43 -1.03
C TYR A 187 19.87 -4.74 0.22
N LEU A 188 20.46 -5.44 1.19
CA LEU A 188 19.80 -5.75 2.46
C LEU A 188 19.41 -4.47 3.22
N ILE A 189 20.29 -3.46 3.26
CA ILE A 189 19.99 -2.14 3.86
C ILE A 189 18.83 -1.46 3.11
N VAL A 190 18.86 -1.42 1.78
CA VAL A 190 17.80 -0.79 0.98
C VAL A 190 16.45 -1.48 1.18
N PHE A 191 16.42 -2.83 1.16
CA PHE A 191 15.19 -3.58 1.37
C PHE A 191 14.66 -3.44 2.80
N LEU A 192 15.53 -3.34 3.82
CA LEU A 192 15.12 -3.03 5.19
C LEU A 192 14.46 -1.65 5.30
N LEU A 193 15.06 -0.63 4.69
CA LEU A 193 14.46 0.72 4.65
C LEU A 193 13.11 0.72 3.93
N TYR A 194 13.01 0.00 2.80
CA TYR A 194 11.75 -0.16 2.09
C TYR A 194 10.68 -0.87 2.94
N MET A 195 11.08 -1.94 3.64
CA MET A 195 10.20 -2.67 4.56
C MET A 195 9.71 -1.80 5.71
N LEU A 196 10.57 -0.94 6.27
CA LEU A 196 10.17 0.06 7.27
C LEU A 196 9.13 1.04 6.72
N GLY A 197 9.32 1.52 5.47
CA GLY A 197 8.34 2.39 4.80
C GLY A 197 6.98 1.71 4.60
N LEU A 198 6.98 0.47 4.12
CA LEU A 198 5.76 -0.34 3.98
C LEU A 198 5.11 -0.62 5.33
N TRP A 199 5.90 -0.90 6.37
CA TRP A 199 5.42 -1.20 7.71
C TRP A 199 4.77 0.04 8.33
N HIS A 200 5.38 1.22 8.14
CA HIS A 200 4.80 2.49 8.55
C HIS A 200 3.46 2.74 7.84
N LEU A 201 3.41 2.54 6.52
CA LEU A 201 2.19 2.71 5.74
C LEU A 201 1.07 1.78 6.24
N ASN A 202 1.38 0.50 6.47
CA ASN A 202 0.41 -0.50 6.90
C ASN A 202 -0.12 -0.23 8.32
N ASN A 203 0.76 0.14 9.26
CA ASN A 203 0.40 0.22 10.68
C ASN A 203 0.01 1.63 11.16
N VAL A 204 0.37 2.67 10.42
CA VAL A 204 0.05 4.07 10.79
C VAL A 204 -1.00 4.63 9.85
N ALA A 205 -0.80 4.52 8.54
CA ALA A 205 -1.72 5.10 7.57
C ALA A 205 -2.92 4.20 7.24
N LEU A 206 -2.74 2.88 7.18
CA LEU A 206 -3.74 1.93 6.70
C LEU A 206 -4.20 0.92 7.76
N ASP A 207 -3.93 1.19 9.04
CA ASP A 207 -4.41 0.33 10.13
C ASP A 207 -5.95 0.26 10.13
N ASN A 208 -6.51 -0.86 10.57
CA ASN A 208 -7.96 -1.09 10.59
C ASN A 208 -8.73 0.00 11.36
N LYS A 209 -8.15 0.52 12.44
CA LYS A 209 -8.73 1.64 13.21
C LYS A 209 -8.71 2.96 12.43
N SER A 210 -7.65 3.18 11.66
CA SER A 210 -7.50 4.33 10.76
C SER A 210 -8.46 4.25 9.58
N ILE A 211 -8.65 3.05 9.02
CA ILE A 211 -9.60 2.81 7.92
C ILE A 211 -11.02 3.16 8.35
N ASN A 212 -11.50 2.69 9.51
CA ASN A 212 -12.85 3.00 9.98
C ASN A 212 -13.10 4.52 10.10
N TYR A 213 -12.14 5.24 10.67
CA TYR A 213 -12.17 6.69 10.78
C TYR A 213 -12.19 7.38 9.40
N LYS A 214 -11.34 6.93 8.47
CA LYS A 214 -11.28 7.47 7.10
C LYS A 214 -12.56 7.22 6.33
N LEU A 215 -13.14 6.03 6.44
CA LEU A 215 -14.43 5.69 5.83
C LEU A 215 -15.55 6.57 6.38
N PHE A 216 -15.59 6.77 7.70
CA PHE A 216 -16.55 7.65 8.34
C PHE A 216 -16.45 9.09 7.79
N ILE A 217 -15.24 9.67 7.75
CA ILE A 217 -15.04 11.03 7.22
C ILE A 217 -15.40 11.12 5.75
N LEU A 218 -14.99 10.13 4.93
CA LEU A 218 -15.31 10.11 3.51
C LEU A 218 -16.82 10.10 3.27
N ALA A 219 -17.54 9.24 4.00
CA ALA A 219 -18.99 9.18 3.94
C ALA A 219 -19.63 10.51 4.31
N VAL A 220 -19.28 11.08 5.48
CA VAL A 220 -19.86 12.35 5.93
C VAL A 220 -19.54 13.51 4.98
N LYS A 221 -18.36 13.52 4.36
CA LYS A 221 -17.95 14.62 3.48
C LYS A 221 -18.60 14.56 2.10
N PHE A 222 -18.70 13.38 1.51
CA PHE A 222 -19.04 13.22 0.10
C PHE A 222 -20.43 12.64 -0.13
N ASP A 223 -20.96 11.83 0.78
CA ASP A 223 -22.27 11.19 0.60
C ASP A 223 -23.41 11.94 1.30
N PHE A 224 -23.12 12.73 2.34
CA PHE A 224 -24.12 13.56 2.99
C PHE A 224 -24.31 14.89 2.24
N ASP A 225 -25.56 15.17 1.88
CA ASP A 225 -25.99 16.40 1.23
C ASP A 225 -26.40 17.44 2.27
N SER A 226 -25.78 18.61 2.20
CA SER A 226 -26.12 19.78 3.04
C SER A 226 -27.25 20.63 2.45
N LYS A 227 -27.66 20.38 1.20
CA LYS A 227 -28.72 21.11 0.49
C LYS A 227 -29.88 20.18 0.15
N HIS A 228 -30.38 19.50 1.16
CA HIS A 228 -31.47 18.54 0.99
C HIS A 228 -32.83 19.20 0.75
N ARG A 229 -33.81 18.42 0.31
CA ARG A 229 -35.18 18.90 0.01
C ARG A 229 -36.23 18.39 1.01
N CYS A 230 -35.80 17.86 2.14
CA CYS A 230 -36.71 17.36 3.17
C CYS A 230 -37.19 18.53 4.04
N SER A 231 -38.49 18.77 4.07
CA SER A 231 -39.14 19.89 4.78
C SER A 231 -39.17 19.71 6.30
N ASN A 232 -39.09 18.45 6.75
CA ASN A 232 -39.14 18.06 8.16
C ASN A 232 -37.75 17.87 8.78
N VAL A 233 -36.69 18.24 8.06
CA VAL A 233 -35.31 18.26 8.55
C VAL A 233 -34.80 19.69 8.46
N GLU A 234 -34.17 20.18 9.52
CA GLU A 234 -33.64 21.55 9.55
C GLU A 234 -32.44 21.69 8.61
N ASP A 235 -32.37 22.80 7.86
CA ASP A 235 -31.38 23.03 6.77
C ASP A 235 -29.90 22.99 7.22
N TYR A 236 -29.61 23.12 8.52
CA TYR A 236 -28.23 23.00 9.02
C TYR A 236 -27.77 21.56 9.18
N TYR A 237 -28.67 20.58 9.06
CA TYR A 237 -28.31 19.16 9.08
C TYR A 237 -27.98 18.65 7.70
N SER A 238 -26.94 17.83 7.61
CA SER A 238 -26.62 17.10 6.39
C SER A 238 -27.34 15.75 6.39
N VAL A 239 -27.81 15.28 5.23
CA VAL A 239 -28.55 14.01 5.12
C VAL A 239 -28.06 13.13 4.00
N ILE A 240 -28.26 11.81 4.14
CA ILE A 240 -28.09 10.84 3.05
C ILE A 240 -29.41 10.10 2.84
N TYR A 241 -29.81 9.94 1.59
CA TYR A 241 -31.03 9.21 1.23
C TYR A 241 -30.78 7.70 1.29
N ILE A 242 -31.63 6.98 2.02
CA ILE A 242 -31.45 5.55 2.32
C ILE A 242 -32.01 4.66 1.21
N ASP A 243 -32.97 5.17 0.43
CA ASP A 243 -33.70 4.39 -0.57
C ASP A 243 -33.79 5.12 -1.93
N PRO A 244 -33.97 4.40 -3.04
CA PRO A 244 -34.26 4.99 -4.34
C PRO A 244 -35.53 5.84 -4.36
N SER A 245 -36.53 5.50 -3.53
CA SER A 245 -37.76 6.28 -3.36
C SER A 245 -37.53 7.61 -2.64
N LYS A 246 -36.36 7.77 -1.98
CA LYS A 246 -35.96 8.94 -1.19
C LYS A 246 -36.90 9.30 -0.05
N GLU A 247 -37.75 8.38 0.38
CA GLU A 247 -38.72 8.57 1.46
C GLU A 247 -38.07 8.54 2.85
N ARG A 248 -36.86 7.96 2.98
CA ARG A 248 -36.11 7.90 4.23
C ARG A 248 -34.73 8.50 4.07
N VAL A 249 -34.31 9.23 5.10
CA VAL A 249 -33.00 9.88 5.18
C VAL A 249 -32.33 9.55 6.50
N LEU A 250 -31.01 9.39 6.46
CA LEU A 250 -30.18 9.36 7.65
C LEU A 250 -29.69 10.79 7.88
N VAL A 251 -30.10 11.38 8.99
CA VAL A 251 -29.78 12.77 9.36
C VAL A 251 -28.59 12.78 10.29
N ASN A 252 -27.60 13.60 9.96
CA ASN A 252 -26.47 13.90 10.85
C ASN A 252 -26.83 15.10 11.74
N THR A 253 -27.15 14.84 13.01
CA THR A 253 -27.73 15.84 13.92
C THR A 253 -26.71 16.67 14.70
N SER A 254 -25.40 16.39 14.59
CA SER A 254 -24.41 17.15 15.40
C SER A 254 -22.95 16.95 15.01
N PHE A 255 -22.66 16.24 13.92
CA PHE A 255 -21.29 16.09 13.46
C PHE A 255 -20.97 17.12 12.38
N THR A 256 -20.30 18.20 12.78
CA THR A 256 -19.66 19.12 11.84
C THR A 256 -18.22 18.67 11.62
N ILE A 257 -17.82 18.53 10.35
CA ILE A 257 -16.43 18.25 10.01
C ILE A 257 -15.62 19.52 10.27
N ASP A 258 -14.87 19.55 11.38
CA ASP A 258 -13.82 20.55 11.55
C ASP A 258 -12.67 20.24 10.58
N LYS A 259 -12.11 21.26 9.93
CA LYS A 259 -11.03 21.11 8.94
C LYS A 259 -9.77 20.48 9.56
N SER A 260 -9.60 20.60 10.88
CA SER A 260 -8.52 19.98 11.68
C SER A 260 -8.59 18.44 11.73
N ILE A 261 -9.76 17.85 11.50
CA ILE A 261 -10.02 16.40 11.62
C ILE A 261 -9.47 15.61 10.40
N PHE A 262 -9.15 16.29 9.29
CA PHE A 262 -8.51 15.65 8.14
C PHE A 262 -7.02 15.33 8.35
N GLY A 263 -6.42 15.82 9.43
CA GLY A 263 -5.09 15.40 9.83
C GLY A 263 -5.08 13.91 10.13
N ASN A 264 -4.12 13.18 9.54
CA ASN A 264 -3.87 11.76 9.81
C ASN A 264 -3.22 11.58 11.21
N ASN A 265 -3.74 12.30 12.20
CA ASN A 265 -3.18 12.37 13.55
C ASN A 265 -3.75 11.22 14.39
N LYS A 266 -2.84 10.49 15.04
CA LYS A 266 -3.14 9.30 15.85
C LYS A 266 -4.12 9.61 16.98
N GLU A 267 -4.10 10.84 17.49
CA GLU A 267 -5.02 11.34 18.50
C GLU A 267 -6.47 11.38 18.02
N ASN A 268 -6.71 11.92 16.81
CA ASN A 268 -8.06 11.99 16.23
C ASN A 268 -8.63 10.59 15.97
N ILE A 269 -7.80 9.67 15.47
CA ILE A 269 -8.19 8.27 15.23
C ILE A 269 -8.54 7.60 16.56
N ASN A 270 -7.74 7.79 17.61
CA ASN A 270 -8.02 7.20 18.92
C ASN A 270 -9.28 7.80 19.55
N ALA A 271 -9.45 9.11 19.49
CA ALA A 271 -10.64 9.80 19.97
C ALA A 271 -11.90 9.32 19.24
N PHE A 272 -11.84 9.16 17.92
CA PHE A 272 -12.93 8.58 17.14
C PHE A 272 -13.27 7.16 17.59
N ASN A 273 -12.28 6.28 17.70
CA ASN A 273 -12.52 4.88 18.07
C ASN A 273 -13.08 4.75 19.50
N GLN A 274 -12.71 5.64 20.43
CA GLN A 274 -13.31 5.68 21.76
C GLN A 274 -14.75 6.20 21.75
N ARG A 275 -15.08 7.08 20.81
CA ARG A 275 -16.37 7.80 20.76
C ARG A 275 -17.32 7.30 19.68
N ILE A 276 -16.98 6.26 18.92
CA ILE A 276 -17.78 5.78 17.79
C ILE A 276 -19.23 5.47 18.18
N ASN A 277 -19.45 4.92 19.37
CA ASN A 277 -20.79 4.67 19.90
C ASN A 277 -21.54 5.96 20.22
N SER A 278 -20.86 7.00 20.71
CA SER A 278 -21.46 8.33 20.93
C SER A 278 -21.70 9.11 19.63
N TYR A 279 -20.90 8.87 18.58
CA TYR A 279 -21.14 9.44 17.25
C TYR A 279 -22.34 8.79 16.58
N ARG A 280 -22.56 7.51 16.81
CA ARG A 280 -23.70 6.76 16.29
C ARG A 280 -25.05 7.33 16.75
N GLU A 281 -25.16 7.77 18.01
CA GLU A 281 -26.38 8.41 18.53
C GLU A 281 -26.73 9.74 17.81
N ARG A 282 -25.79 10.29 17.02
CA ARG A 282 -25.96 11.50 16.24
C ARG A 282 -26.50 11.25 14.83
N PHE A 283 -26.67 9.99 14.43
CA PHE A 283 -27.23 9.63 13.14
C PHE A 283 -28.62 9.03 13.35
N VAL A 284 -29.65 9.76 12.90
CA VAL A 284 -31.04 9.38 13.13
C VAL A 284 -31.73 9.18 11.79
N VAL A 285 -32.38 8.03 11.63
CA VAL A 285 -33.23 7.77 10.46
C VAL A 285 -34.55 8.52 10.64
N LYS A 286 -34.90 9.35 9.67
CA LYS A 286 -36.17 10.08 9.59
C LYS A 286 -36.83 9.83 8.24
N GLU A 287 -38.15 9.94 8.20
CA GLU A 287 -38.87 10.07 6.93
C GLU A 287 -38.53 11.44 6.31
N CYS A 288 -38.45 11.52 4.99
CA CYS A 288 -38.26 12.77 4.26
C CYS A 288 -39.62 13.20 3.70
N GLN A 289 -40.16 14.29 4.20
CA GLN A 289 -41.34 14.92 3.61
C GLN A 289 -40.89 15.96 2.59
N TYR A 290 -41.46 15.94 1.40
CA TYR A 290 -41.21 16.97 0.41
C TYR A 290 -42.23 18.10 0.59
N GLU A 291 -41.79 19.35 0.49
CA GLU A 291 -42.74 20.45 0.32
C GLU A 291 -43.60 20.18 -0.91
N LYS A 292 -44.93 20.14 -0.70
CA LYS A 292 -45.88 20.19 -1.81
C LYS A 292 -45.81 21.61 -2.37
N ASN A 293 -45.17 21.76 -3.53
CA ASN A 293 -45.34 22.94 -4.37
C ASN A 293 -46.81 23.12 -4.76
#